data_AF-A0A385NBW9-F1
#
_entry.id   AF-A0A385NBW9-F1
#
_cell.length_a   1.000
_cell.length_b   1.000
_cell.length_c   1.000
_cell.angle_alpha   90.00
_cell.angle_beta   90.00
_cell.angle_gamma   90.00
#
_symmetry.space_group_name_H-M   'P 1'
#
loop_
_entity.id
_entity.type
_entity.pdbx_description
1 polymer ?
#
loop_
_entity_poly.entity_id
_entity_poly.type
_entity_poly.pdbx_seq_one_letter_code
_entity_poly.pdbx_strand_id
1 'polypeptide(L)'
;MSKLAALDELLEQYYQLHYHQDSVLFQRLQDVQVWQKQRMQRTHNRAFAEKQNLLMAEYFINRLYGGPDFDALAGQIARLSKYAHKAEKLIPENAIRTGTSGVELAILAVRLDEQVAIQLLKEHHPSEPLTDDLMRQAYLKLEQGEERLKQLYLLDQLGKNLDKYMRSFMVYTAFKMCKGTANKYNFNVMYDFMQDGFLAMKPLKSAEKFVKDFTAVERQIIDKVHAGHLYPFQ
;
A
#
# COMPACT_ATOMS: atom_id res chain seq x y z
N MET A 1 -20.17 8.88 16.65
CA MET A 1 -20.02 8.06 15.43
C MET A 1 -18.94 7.02 15.67
N SER A 2 -19.04 5.84 15.07
CA SER A 2 -18.04 4.76 15.18
C SER A 2 -16.67 5.25 14.66
N LYS A 3 -15.59 4.92 15.37
CA LYS A 3 -14.20 5.19 14.93
C LYS A 3 -13.82 4.37 13.71
N LEU A 4 -14.59 3.32 13.41
CA LEU A 4 -14.40 2.46 12.25
C LEU A 4 -15.24 2.88 11.04
N ALA A 5 -16.13 3.87 11.15
CA ALA A 5 -17.03 4.26 10.06
C ALA A 5 -16.28 4.68 8.78
N ALA A 6 -15.09 5.30 8.92
CA ALA A 6 -14.24 5.65 7.79
C ALA A 6 -13.75 4.42 6.99
N LEU A 7 -13.65 3.24 7.62
CA LEU A 7 -13.28 2.01 6.92
C LEU A 7 -14.42 1.51 6.03
N ASP A 8 -15.68 1.75 6.40
CA ASP A 8 -16.83 1.34 5.58
C ASP A 8 -16.86 2.12 4.26
N GLU A 9 -16.67 3.44 4.29
CA GLU A 9 -16.54 4.27 3.08
C GLU A 9 -15.36 3.85 2.20
N LEU A 10 -14.21 3.54 2.81
CA LEU A 10 -13.03 3.06 2.08
C LEU A 10 -13.30 1.71 1.41
N LEU A 11 -13.98 0.79 2.09
CA LEU A 11 -14.34 -0.50 1.50
C LEU A 11 -15.34 -0.36 0.36
N GLU A 12 -16.28 0.59 0.45
CA GLU A 12 -17.19 0.89 -0.66
C GLU A 12 -16.39 1.35 -1.89
N GLN A 13 -15.43 2.26 -1.73
CA GLN A 13 -14.55 2.69 -2.81
C GLN A 13 -13.72 1.54 -3.38
N TYR A 14 -13.22 0.65 -2.53
CA TYR A 14 -12.47 -0.54 -2.95
C TYR A 14 -13.32 -1.45 -3.82
N TYR A 15 -14.51 -1.83 -3.37
CA TYR A 15 -15.39 -2.74 -4.12
C TYR A 15 -15.98 -2.12 -5.40
N GLN A 16 -15.92 -0.80 -5.57
CA GLN A 16 -16.28 -0.10 -6.80
C GLN A 16 -15.18 -0.15 -7.88
N LEU A 17 -13.96 -0.61 -7.55
CA LEU A 17 -12.90 -0.77 -8.53
C LEU A 17 -13.31 -1.81 -9.58
N HIS A 18 -13.08 -1.48 -10.85
CA HIS A 18 -13.59 -2.24 -11.99
C HIS A 18 -12.93 -3.62 -12.13
N TYR A 19 -11.69 -3.77 -11.68
CA TYR A 19 -10.96 -5.04 -11.79
C TYR A 19 -11.66 -6.20 -11.06
N HIS A 20 -12.53 -5.93 -10.08
CA HIS A 20 -13.29 -6.97 -9.38
C HIS A 20 -14.26 -7.72 -10.31
N GLN A 21 -14.65 -7.12 -11.43
CA GLN A 21 -15.68 -7.64 -12.35
C GLN A 21 -15.12 -7.96 -13.74
N ASP A 22 -13.87 -7.61 -14.02
CA ASP A 22 -13.22 -7.78 -15.31
C ASP A 22 -11.88 -8.52 -15.13
N SER A 23 -11.84 -9.79 -15.56
CA SER A 23 -10.66 -10.64 -15.43
C SER A 23 -9.50 -10.18 -16.33
N VAL A 24 -9.79 -9.54 -17.47
CA VAL A 24 -8.76 -9.02 -18.37
C VAL A 24 -8.11 -7.78 -17.73
N LEU A 25 -8.93 -6.89 -17.17
CA LEU A 25 -8.43 -5.75 -16.40
C LEU A 25 -7.67 -6.19 -15.16
N PHE A 26 -8.16 -7.19 -14.43
CA PHE A 26 -7.47 -7.73 -13.26
C PHE A 26 -6.07 -8.25 -13.62
N GLN A 27 -5.96 -9.04 -14.69
CA GLN A 27 -4.65 -9.51 -15.17
C GLN A 27 -3.75 -8.34 -15.55
N ARG A 28 -4.28 -7.33 -16.26
CA ARG A 28 -3.48 -6.17 -16.65
C ARG A 28 -3.03 -5.32 -15.46
N LEU A 29 -3.87 -5.18 -14.43
CA LEU A 29 -3.51 -4.53 -13.17
C LEU A 29 -2.36 -5.27 -12.49
N GLN A 30 -2.39 -6.61 -12.48
CA GLN A 30 -1.29 -7.41 -11.96
C GLN A 30 0.01 -7.16 -12.73
N ASP A 31 -0.03 -7.10 -14.06
CA ASP A 31 1.15 -6.78 -14.87
C ASP A 31 1.73 -5.40 -14.50
N VAL A 32 0.86 -4.38 -14.36
CA VAL A 32 1.25 -3.03 -13.93
C VAL A 32 1.92 -3.06 -12.57
N GLN A 33 1.34 -3.77 -11.59
CA GLN A 33 1.90 -3.88 -10.26
C GLN A 33 3.23 -4.65 -10.25
N VAL A 34 3.38 -5.70 -11.07
CA VAL A 34 4.64 -6.44 -11.23
C VAL A 34 5.72 -5.54 -11.80
N TRP A 35 5.43 -4.80 -12.88
CA TRP A 35 6.38 -3.84 -13.45
C TRP A 35 6.76 -2.77 -12.43
N GLN A 36 5.79 -2.23 -11.70
CA GLN A 36 6.02 -1.23 -10.66
C GLN A 36 6.94 -1.74 -9.55
N LYS A 37 6.72 -2.97 -9.07
CA LYS A 37 7.59 -3.62 -8.06
C LYS A 37 9.02 -3.77 -8.57
N GLN A 38 9.20 -4.27 -9.79
CA GLN A 38 10.52 -4.43 -10.40
C GLN A 38 11.23 -3.08 -10.57
N ARG A 39 10.49 -2.05 -11.00
CA ARG A 39 11.00 -0.68 -11.15
C ARG A 39 11.39 -0.07 -9.80
N MET A 40 10.59 -0.25 -8.75
CA MET A 40 10.93 0.16 -7.38
C MET A 40 12.19 -0.56 -6.88
N GLN A 41 12.28 -1.88 -7.04
CA GLN A 41 13.45 -2.67 -6.64
C GLN A 41 14.74 -2.18 -7.31
N ARG A 42 14.67 -1.79 -8.59
CA ARG A 42 15.80 -1.23 -9.34
C ARG A 42 16.18 0.17 -8.83
N THR A 43 15.22 1.09 -8.82
CA THR A 43 15.43 2.51 -8.49
C THR A 43 15.78 2.74 -7.02
N HIS A 44 15.33 1.86 -6.13
CA HIS A 44 15.56 1.95 -4.68
C HIS A 44 16.59 0.94 -4.18
N ASN A 45 17.30 0.24 -5.08
CA ASN A 45 18.19 -0.88 -4.75
C ASN A 45 19.16 -0.52 -3.61
N ARG A 46 19.82 0.64 -3.71
CA ARG A 46 20.77 1.11 -2.70
C ARG A 46 20.15 1.23 -1.32
N ALA A 47 18.97 1.85 -1.22
CA ALA A 47 18.29 2.06 0.05
C ALA A 47 17.73 0.74 0.60
N PHE A 48 17.18 -0.11 -0.26
CA PHE A 48 16.62 -1.41 0.12
C PHE A 48 17.68 -2.42 0.55
N ALA A 49 18.89 -2.35 -0.02
CA ALA A 49 20.01 -3.24 0.32
C ALA A 49 20.67 -2.91 1.66
N GLU A 50 20.35 -1.78 2.30
CA GLU A 50 20.84 -1.50 3.65
C GLU A 50 20.32 -2.56 4.63
N LYS A 51 21.23 -3.13 5.45
CA LYS A 51 20.91 -4.25 6.36
C LYS A 51 19.67 -4.00 7.22
N GLN A 52 19.50 -2.77 7.72
CA GLN A 52 18.34 -2.40 8.53
C GLN A 52 17.02 -2.33 7.76
N ASN A 53 17.07 -2.11 6.44
CA ASN A 53 15.90 -1.87 5.59
C ASN A 53 15.38 -3.14 4.92
N LEU A 54 16.17 -4.22 4.86
CA LEU A 54 15.85 -5.46 4.13
C LEU A 54 14.43 -5.97 4.43
N LEU A 55 14.08 -6.18 5.70
CA LEU A 55 12.77 -6.72 6.08
C LEU A 55 11.63 -5.77 5.72
N MET A 56 11.84 -4.46 5.86
CA MET A 56 10.83 -3.47 5.50
C MET A 56 10.66 -3.36 3.98
N ALA A 57 11.74 -3.45 3.21
CA ALA A 57 11.70 -3.47 1.75
C ALA A 57 10.95 -4.71 1.23
N GLU A 58 11.23 -5.89 1.80
CA GLU A 58 10.52 -7.13 1.47
C GLU A 58 9.04 -7.05 1.83
N TYR A 59 8.71 -6.56 3.03
CA TYR A 59 7.33 -6.36 3.45
C TYR A 59 6.60 -5.34 2.56
N PHE A 60 7.27 -4.24 2.21
CA PHE A 60 6.72 -3.21 1.33
C PHE A 60 6.35 -3.76 -0.05
N ILE A 61 7.29 -4.45 -0.71
CA ILE A 61 7.10 -4.96 -2.08
C ILE A 61 6.14 -6.15 -2.14
N ASN A 62 6.17 -7.04 -1.14
CA ASN A 62 5.43 -8.30 -1.21
C ASN A 62 4.09 -8.28 -0.48
N ARG A 63 3.91 -7.39 0.51
CA ARG A 63 2.68 -7.34 1.34
C ARG A 63 1.94 -6.02 1.22
N LEU A 64 2.63 -4.88 1.27
CA LEU A 64 1.97 -3.55 1.28
C LEU A 64 1.55 -3.06 -0.10
N TYR A 65 2.36 -3.25 -1.12
CA TYR A 65 2.07 -2.75 -2.47
C TYR A 65 1.56 -3.89 -3.36
N GLY A 66 0.26 -3.88 -3.71
CA GLY A 66 -0.35 -4.92 -4.55
C GLY A 66 -0.09 -6.33 -4.02
N GLY A 67 -0.24 -6.52 -2.70
CA GLY A 67 -0.02 -7.81 -2.05
C GLY A 67 -1.20 -8.77 -2.28
N PRO A 68 -0.99 -10.10 -2.23
CA PRO A 68 -2.04 -11.09 -2.45
C PRO A 68 -3.14 -11.07 -1.37
N ASP A 69 -2.87 -10.42 -0.22
CA ASP A 69 -3.77 -10.41 0.93
C ASP A 69 -4.89 -9.37 0.81
N PHE A 70 -4.91 -8.50 -0.21
CA PHE A 70 -5.77 -7.32 -0.24
C PHE A 70 -7.27 -7.66 -0.14
N ASP A 71 -7.76 -8.59 -0.95
CA ASP A 71 -9.17 -9.02 -0.90
C ASP A 71 -9.52 -9.70 0.43
N ALA A 72 -8.60 -10.52 0.94
CA ALA A 72 -8.78 -11.19 2.22
C ALA A 72 -8.86 -10.16 3.36
N LEU A 73 -7.97 -9.17 3.38
CA LEU A 73 -7.94 -8.07 4.33
C LEU A 73 -9.21 -7.21 4.23
N ALA A 74 -9.64 -6.84 3.03
CA ALA A 74 -10.89 -6.10 2.82
C ALA A 74 -12.09 -6.87 3.41
N GLY A 75 -12.17 -8.17 3.15
CA GLY A 75 -13.20 -9.03 3.74
C GLY A 75 -13.11 -9.15 5.26
N GLN A 76 -11.92 -9.06 5.85
CA GLN A 76 -11.77 -9.00 7.31
C GLN A 76 -12.19 -7.63 7.85
N ILE A 77 -11.76 -6.53 7.25
CA ILE A 77 -12.14 -5.16 7.65
C ILE A 77 -13.66 -4.99 7.58
N ALA A 78 -14.31 -5.48 6.53
CA ALA A 78 -15.77 -5.42 6.38
C ALA A 78 -16.52 -6.13 7.53
N ARG A 79 -15.93 -7.18 8.09
CA ARG A 79 -16.47 -7.90 9.26
C ARG A 79 -16.17 -7.20 10.58
N LEU A 80 -15.19 -6.30 10.63
CA LEU A 80 -14.79 -5.62 11.86
C LEU A 80 -15.93 -4.75 12.42
N SER A 81 -16.77 -4.19 11.54
CA SER A 81 -17.98 -3.42 11.91
C SER A 81 -18.92 -4.21 12.83
N LYS A 82 -19.08 -5.52 12.60
CA LYS A 82 -19.87 -6.44 13.46
C LYS A 82 -19.32 -6.55 14.89
N TYR A 83 -18.06 -6.20 15.08
CA TYR A 83 -17.35 -6.24 16.36
C TYR A 83 -16.84 -4.85 16.78
N ALA A 84 -17.37 -3.76 16.21
CA ALA A 84 -16.85 -2.41 16.39
C ALA A 84 -16.69 -2.03 17.87
N HIS A 85 -17.71 -2.26 18.69
CA HIS A 85 -17.64 -1.97 20.13
C HIS A 85 -16.52 -2.75 20.85
N LYS A 86 -16.23 -3.99 20.45
CA LYS A 86 -15.13 -4.78 21.04
C LYS A 86 -13.79 -4.27 20.53
N ALA A 87 -13.69 -4.00 19.23
CA ALA A 87 -12.48 -3.49 18.59
C ALA A 87 -12.08 -2.13 19.18
N GLU A 88 -13.01 -1.19 19.31
CA GLU A 88 -12.75 0.16 19.83
C GLU A 88 -12.37 0.18 21.32
N LYS A 89 -12.81 -0.82 22.10
CA LYS A 89 -12.41 -0.97 23.51
C LYS A 89 -10.99 -1.54 23.66
N LEU A 90 -10.55 -2.35 22.69
CA LEU A 90 -9.27 -3.06 22.73
C LEU A 90 -8.15 -2.32 21.98
N ILE A 91 -8.48 -1.65 20.88
CA ILE A 91 -7.51 -1.05 19.98
C ILE A 91 -7.40 0.45 20.29
N PRO A 92 -6.20 0.97 20.59
CA PRO A 92 -6.00 2.39 20.79
C PRO A 92 -6.44 3.21 19.58
N GLU A 93 -7.04 4.38 19.82
CA GLU A 93 -7.57 5.23 18.76
C GLU A 93 -6.52 5.62 17.70
N ASN A 94 -5.29 5.92 18.13
CA ASN A 94 -4.22 6.23 17.19
C ASN A 94 -3.82 5.03 16.32
N ALA A 95 -3.96 3.81 16.83
CA ALA A 95 -3.71 2.60 16.05
C ALA A 95 -4.84 2.37 15.01
N ILE A 96 -6.11 2.62 15.38
CA ILE A 96 -7.23 2.61 14.44
C ILE A 96 -6.97 3.64 13.32
N ARG A 97 -6.69 4.89 13.70
CA ARG A 97 -6.41 5.96 12.72
C ARG A 97 -5.23 5.64 11.81
N THR A 98 -4.14 5.10 12.35
CA THR A 98 -2.97 4.71 11.55
C THR A 98 -3.31 3.57 10.59
N GLY A 99 -4.09 2.58 11.03
CA GLY A 99 -4.59 1.50 10.18
C GLY A 99 -5.50 2.02 9.06
N THR A 100 -6.45 2.91 9.39
CA THR A 100 -7.32 3.55 8.40
C THR A 100 -6.53 4.31 7.34
N SER A 101 -5.51 5.09 7.73
CA SER A 101 -4.64 5.77 6.76
C SER A 101 -3.85 4.80 5.88
N GLY A 102 -3.46 3.64 6.41
CA GLY A 102 -2.84 2.57 5.62
C GLY A 102 -3.79 1.98 4.57
N VAL A 103 -5.06 1.75 4.94
CA VAL A 103 -6.10 1.26 4.03
C VAL A 103 -6.41 2.30 2.95
N GLU A 104 -6.56 3.56 3.31
CA GLU A 104 -6.76 4.68 2.37
C GLU A 104 -5.64 4.74 1.34
N LEU A 105 -4.38 4.68 1.80
CA LEU A 105 -3.21 4.69 0.91
C LEU A 105 -3.19 3.48 -0.04
N ALA A 106 -3.53 2.29 0.46
CA ALA A 106 -3.55 1.08 -0.35
C ALA A 106 -4.63 1.14 -1.45
N ILE A 107 -5.83 1.63 -1.12
CA ILE A 107 -6.92 1.80 -2.10
C ILE A 107 -6.53 2.86 -3.14
N LEU A 108 -5.98 3.99 -2.72
CA LEU A 108 -5.49 5.01 -3.65
C LEU A 108 -4.44 4.45 -4.61
N ALA A 109 -3.49 3.67 -4.10
CA ALA A 109 -2.46 3.03 -4.92
C ALA A 109 -3.07 2.13 -5.99
N VAL A 110 -3.97 1.22 -5.60
CA VAL A 110 -4.62 0.27 -6.53
C VAL A 110 -5.49 1.02 -7.54
N ARG A 111 -6.23 2.04 -7.12
CA ARG A 111 -7.05 2.87 -8.02
C ARG A 111 -6.20 3.54 -9.09
N LEU A 112 -5.06 4.11 -8.72
CA LEU A 112 -4.16 4.76 -9.68
C LEU A 112 -3.52 3.74 -10.63
N ASP A 113 -3.19 2.55 -10.15
CA ASP A 113 -2.66 1.47 -10.98
C ASP A 113 -3.73 0.85 -11.90
N GLU A 114 -4.99 0.78 -11.45
CA GLU A 114 -6.13 0.37 -12.29
C GLU A 114 -6.32 1.34 -13.46
N GLN A 115 -6.24 2.65 -13.22
CA GLN A 115 -6.32 3.65 -14.29
C GLN A 115 -5.22 3.44 -15.35
N VAL A 116 -4.00 3.09 -14.93
CA VAL A 116 -2.90 2.74 -15.84
C VAL A 116 -3.24 1.49 -16.63
N ALA A 117 -3.74 0.44 -15.97
CA ALA A 117 -4.14 -0.80 -16.64
C ALA A 117 -5.27 -0.55 -17.66
N ILE A 118 -6.29 0.22 -17.32
CA ILE A 118 -7.38 0.64 -18.22
C ILE A 118 -6.81 1.41 -19.42
N GLN A 119 -5.90 2.35 -19.19
CA GLN A 119 -5.29 3.13 -20.27
C GLN A 119 -4.52 2.25 -21.24
N LEU A 120 -3.72 1.32 -20.72
CA LEU A 120 -2.97 0.37 -21.53
C LEU A 120 -3.88 -0.55 -22.35
N LEU A 121 -5.00 -1.04 -21.79
CA LEU A 121 -5.94 -1.88 -22.53
C LEU A 121 -6.68 -1.14 -23.66
N LYS A 122 -6.78 0.19 -23.59
CA LYS A 122 -7.37 0.99 -24.68
C LYS A 122 -6.46 1.09 -25.90
N GLU A 123 -5.15 1.00 -25.72
CA GLU A 123 -4.15 1.35 -26.74
C GLU A 123 -3.30 0.16 -27.18
N HIS A 124 -3.24 -0.88 -26.36
CA HIS A 124 -2.33 -2.01 -26.51
C HIS A 124 -3.06 -3.34 -26.35
N HIS A 125 -2.47 -4.39 -26.92
CA HIS A 125 -3.01 -5.74 -26.74
C HIS A 125 -2.91 -6.15 -25.26
N PRO A 126 -3.91 -6.86 -24.68
CA PRO A 126 -3.90 -7.23 -23.26
C PRO A 126 -2.64 -7.97 -22.79
N SER A 127 -2.03 -8.76 -23.67
CA SER A 127 -0.81 -9.54 -23.40
C SER A 127 0.50 -8.85 -23.83
N GLU A 128 0.45 -7.59 -24.24
CA GLU A 128 1.67 -6.86 -24.63
C GLU A 128 2.56 -6.60 -23.41
N PRO A 129 3.84 -7.03 -23.43
CA PRO A 129 4.75 -6.84 -22.31
C PRO A 129 4.94 -5.36 -21.95
N LEU A 130 4.91 -5.04 -20.66
CA LEU A 130 5.11 -3.66 -20.19
C LEU A 130 6.57 -3.25 -20.28
N THR A 131 6.83 -2.19 -21.03
CA THR A 131 8.15 -1.55 -21.12
C THR A 131 8.16 -0.22 -20.37
N ASP A 132 9.35 0.28 -20.06
CA ASP A 132 9.52 1.61 -19.45
C ASP A 132 8.87 2.70 -20.32
N ASP A 133 8.92 2.59 -21.65
CA ASP A 133 8.33 3.58 -22.55
C ASP A 133 6.79 3.52 -22.56
N LEU A 134 6.20 2.31 -22.60
CA LEU A 134 4.75 2.15 -22.51
C LEU A 134 4.20 2.72 -21.20
N MET A 135 4.87 2.43 -20.07
CA MET A 135 4.47 2.95 -18.77
C MET A 135 4.61 4.47 -18.70
N ARG A 136 5.71 5.03 -19.21
CA ARG A 136 5.92 6.48 -19.31
C ARG A 136 4.82 7.16 -20.12
N GLN A 137 4.46 6.62 -21.29
CA GLN A 137 3.40 7.17 -22.14
C GLN A 137 2.03 7.10 -21.45
N ALA A 138 1.70 5.99 -20.80
CA ALA A 138 0.47 5.85 -20.04
C ALA A 138 0.37 6.89 -18.90
N TYR A 139 1.45 7.10 -18.13
CA TYR A 139 1.46 8.13 -17.07
C TYR A 139 1.31 9.55 -17.61
N LEU A 140 1.97 9.87 -18.73
CA LEU A 140 1.83 11.17 -19.38
C LEU A 140 0.38 11.42 -19.83
N LYS A 141 -0.24 10.42 -20.45
CA LYS A 141 -1.60 10.53 -20.98
C LYS A 141 -2.66 10.62 -19.89
N LEU A 142 -2.43 9.98 -18.75
CA LEU A 142 -3.35 10.02 -17.61
C LEU A 142 -3.17 11.26 -16.72
N GLU A 143 -2.09 12.04 -16.92
CA GLU A 143 -1.79 13.24 -16.13
C GLU A 143 -1.81 12.99 -14.60
N GLN A 144 -1.39 11.80 -14.15
CA GLN A 144 -1.50 11.36 -12.74
C GLN A 144 -0.56 12.06 -11.74
N GLY A 145 0.18 13.09 -12.12
CA GLY A 145 1.24 13.70 -11.31
C GLY A 145 0.74 14.14 -9.93
N GLU A 146 -0.32 14.95 -9.89
CA GLU A 146 -0.92 15.47 -8.65
C GLU A 146 -1.43 14.36 -7.73
N GLU A 147 -2.16 13.38 -8.28
CA GLU A 147 -2.69 12.27 -7.47
C GLU A 147 -1.58 11.34 -6.93
N ARG A 148 -0.48 11.16 -7.69
CA ARG A 148 0.70 10.43 -7.23
C ARG A 148 1.46 11.22 -6.15
N LEU A 149 1.56 12.54 -6.28
CA LEU A 149 2.12 13.39 -5.22
C LEU A 149 1.29 13.31 -3.93
N LYS A 150 -0.05 13.30 -4.05
CA LYS A 150 -0.96 13.05 -2.93
C LYS A 150 -0.74 11.67 -2.31
N GLN A 151 -0.56 10.62 -3.13
CA GLN A 151 -0.22 9.28 -2.65
C GLN A 151 1.08 9.29 -1.82
N LEU A 152 2.14 9.95 -2.30
CA LEU A 152 3.41 10.06 -1.57
C LEU A 152 3.28 10.89 -0.29
N TYR A 153 2.45 11.94 -0.29
CA TYR A 153 2.15 12.70 0.91
C TYR A 153 1.46 11.84 1.98
N LEU A 154 0.46 11.04 1.60
CA LEU A 154 -0.21 10.12 2.53
C LEU A 154 0.76 9.07 3.07
N LEU A 155 1.66 8.55 2.24
CA LEU A 155 2.71 7.64 2.65
C LEU A 155 3.66 8.30 3.68
N ASP A 156 4.07 9.55 3.47
CA ASP A 156 4.88 10.29 4.46
C ASP A 156 4.16 10.45 5.81
N GLN A 157 2.86 10.74 5.80
CA GLN A 157 2.08 10.84 7.04
C GLN A 157 1.96 9.47 7.73
N LEU A 158 1.81 8.40 6.97
CA LEU A 158 1.80 7.04 7.50
C LEU A 158 3.13 6.72 8.19
N GLY A 159 4.27 7.04 7.55
CA GLY A 159 5.60 6.86 8.14
C GLY A 159 5.77 7.55 9.51
N LYS A 160 5.30 8.81 9.61
CA LYS A 160 5.28 9.57 10.88
C LYS A 160 4.42 8.90 11.95
N ASN A 161 3.22 8.45 11.57
CA ASN A 161 2.29 7.82 12.49
C ASN A 161 2.80 6.45 12.99
N LEU A 162 3.46 5.68 12.11
CA LEU A 162 4.09 4.41 12.48
C LEU A 162 5.18 4.61 13.54
N ASP A 163 6.08 5.58 13.34
CA ASP A 163 7.11 5.88 14.32
C ASP A 163 6.53 6.36 15.66
N LYS A 164 5.52 7.22 15.61
CA LYS A 164 4.92 7.81 16.80
C LYS A 164 4.09 6.82 17.61
N TYR A 165 3.34 5.94 16.96
CA TYR A 165 2.31 5.13 17.63
C TYR A 165 2.57 3.63 17.61
N MET A 166 3.32 3.12 16.63
CA MET A 166 3.42 1.67 16.41
C MET A 166 4.79 1.09 16.80
N ARG A 167 5.79 1.93 17.06
CA ARG A 167 7.15 1.45 17.36
C ARG A 167 7.38 1.02 18.82
N SER A 168 6.46 1.33 19.73
CA SER A 168 6.61 0.99 21.14
C SER A 168 6.57 -0.52 21.38
N PHE A 169 7.53 -1.02 22.17
CA PHE A 169 7.56 -2.42 22.62
C PHE A 169 6.27 -2.83 23.35
N MET A 170 5.67 -1.89 24.08
CA MET A 170 4.40 -2.12 24.78
C MET A 170 3.25 -2.34 23.79
N VAL A 171 3.18 -1.55 22.71
CA VAL A 171 2.16 -1.69 21.66
C VAL A 171 2.30 -3.03 20.96
N TYR A 172 3.53 -3.40 20.57
CA TYR A 172 3.77 -4.70 19.96
C TYR A 172 3.43 -5.86 20.91
N THR A 173 3.71 -5.73 22.20
CA THR A 173 3.36 -6.75 23.19
C THR A 173 1.85 -6.89 23.38
N ALA A 174 1.12 -5.77 23.48
CA ALA A 174 -0.33 -5.77 23.53
C ALA A 174 -0.94 -6.40 22.26
N PHE A 175 -0.41 -6.05 21.09
CA PHE A 175 -0.81 -6.66 19.82
C PHE A 175 -0.64 -8.19 19.84
N LYS A 176 0.50 -8.71 20.31
CA LYS A 176 0.72 -10.17 20.40
C LYS A 176 -0.30 -10.89 21.27
N MET A 177 -0.79 -10.24 22.33
CA MET A 177 -1.83 -10.82 23.20
C MET A 177 -3.18 -10.97 22.47
N CYS A 178 -3.41 -10.21 21.39
CA CYS A 178 -4.62 -10.30 20.58
C CYS A 178 -4.66 -11.55 19.69
N LYS A 179 -3.58 -12.34 19.57
CA LYS A 179 -3.54 -13.53 18.68
C LYS A 179 -4.68 -14.51 18.92
N GLY A 180 -4.96 -14.84 20.18
CA GLY A 180 -6.06 -15.74 20.54
C GLY A 180 -7.43 -15.18 20.15
N THR A 181 -7.63 -13.87 20.32
CA THR A 181 -8.85 -13.17 19.92
C THR A 181 -9.00 -13.14 18.41
N ALA A 182 -7.92 -12.86 17.67
CA ALA A 182 -7.92 -12.88 16.21
C ALA A 182 -8.33 -14.26 15.68
N ASN A 183 -7.72 -15.32 16.22
CA ASN A 183 -8.07 -16.70 15.88
C ASN A 183 -9.54 -17.03 16.18
N LYS A 184 -10.02 -16.68 17.37
CA LYS A 184 -11.41 -16.94 17.78
C LYS A 184 -12.46 -16.29 16.88
N TYR A 185 -12.14 -15.13 16.31
CA TYR A 185 -13.05 -14.34 15.47
C TYR A 185 -12.69 -14.39 13.98
N ASN A 186 -11.78 -15.28 13.56
CA ASN A 186 -11.34 -15.45 12.17
C ASN A 186 -10.74 -14.17 11.54
N PHE A 187 -9.85 -13.50 12.29
CA PHE A 187 -9.06 -12.34 11.87
C PHE A 187 -7.58 -12.67 11.61
N ASN A 188 -7.30 -13.92 11.22
CA ASN A 188 -5.92 -14.44 11.14
C ASN A 188 -5.10 -13.69 10.09
N VAL A 189 -5.63 -13.47 8.88
CA VAL A 189 -4.94 -12.73 7.81
C VAL A 189 -4.58 -11.32 8.25
N MET A 190 -5.51 -10.58 8.86
CA MET A 190 -5.24 -9.24 9.40
C MET A 190 -4.18 -9.28 10.50
N TYR A 191 -4.26 -10.26 11.40
CA TYR A 191 -3.25 -10.42 12.44
C TYR A 191 -1.87 -10.73 11.85
N ASP A 192 -1.76 -11.70 10.95
CA ASP A 192 -0.49 -12.12 10.36
C ASP A 192 0.13 -10.99 9.52
N PHE A 193 -0.69 -10.24 8.76
CA PHE A 193 -0.26 -9.03 8.07
C PHE A 193 0.35 -8.01 9.02
N MET A 194 -0.35 -7.67 10.11
CA MET A 194 0.14 -6.71 11.09
C MET A 194 1.39 -7.22 11.82
N GLN A 195 1.41 -8.51 12.17
CA GLN A 195 2.54 -9.20 12.81
C GLN A 195 3.80 -9.07 11.97
N ASP A 196 3.69 -9.34 10.66
CA ASP A 196 4.80 -9.22 9.71
C ASP A 196 5.26 -7.76 9.56
N GLY A 197 4.32 -6.80 9.56
CA GLY A 197 4.65 -5.37 9.58
C GLY A 197 5.45 -4.96 10.82
N PHE A 198 5.08 -5.42 12.02
CA PHE A 198 5.86 -5.16 13.23
C PHE A 198 7.27 -5.78 13.16
N LEU A 199 7.39 -7.00 12.63
CA LEU A 199 8.68 -7.67 12.47
C LEU A 199 9.56 -6.93 11.46
N ALA A 200 8.97 -6.45 10.36
CA ALA A 200 9.64 -5.69 9.32
C ALA A 200 10.16 -4.33 9.79
N MET A 201 9.42 -3.66 10.69
CA MET A 201 9.84 -2.38 11.28
C MET A 201 10.88 -2.52 12.38
N LYS A 202 11.00 -3.68 13.04
CA LYS A 202 11.90 -3.89 14.18
C LYS A 202 13.36 -3.48 13.94
N PRO A 203 14.02 -3.79 12.81
CA PRO A 203 15.39 -3.35 12.55
C PRO A 203 15.52 -1.85 12.21
N LEU A 204 14.42 -1.17 11.88
CA LEU A 204 14.45 0.24 11.47
C LEU A 204 14.74 1.15 12.67
N LYS A 205 15.61 2.15 12.42
CA LYS A 205 15.79 3.26 13.35
C LYS A 205 14.63 4.26 13.31
N SER A 206 13.88 4.31 12.21
CA SER A 206 12.73 5.19 11.99
C SER A 206 11.99 4.75 10.73
N ALA A 207 10.70 4.45 10.86
CA ALA A 207 9.81 4.19 9.73
C ALA A 207 9.61 5.47 8.90
N GLU A 208 9.54 6.64 9.54
CA GLU A 208 9.45 7.93 8.86
C GLU A 208 10.66 8.16 7.96
N LYS A 209 11.89 7.88 8.44
CA LYS A 209 13.10 8.01 7.63
C LYS A 209 13.08 7.08 6.42
N PHE A 210 12.77 5.80 6.63
CA PHE A 210 12.66 4.83 5.53
C PHE A 210 11.69 5.32 4.44
N VAL A 211 10.51 5.78 4.88
CA VAL A 211 9.49 6.31 3.98
C VAL A 211 9.97 7.57 3.27
N LYS A 212 10.55 8.54 3.98
CA LYS A 212 11.03 9.79 3.36
C LYS A 212 12.11 9.55 2.31
N ASP A 213 13.03 8.63 2.58
CA ASP A 213 14.08 8.28 1.63
C ASP A 213 13.47 7.66 0.36
N PHE A 214 12.46 6.81 0.50
CA PHE A 214 11.69 6.24 -0.62
C PHE A 214 10.91 7.33 -1.38
N THR A 215 10.10 8.13 -0.70
CA THR A 215 9.24 9.12 -1.36
C THR A 215 10.03 10.28 -1.99
N ALA A 216 11.27 10.54 -1.56
CA ALA A 216 12.14 11.50 -2.22
C ALA A 216 12.53 11.06 -3.64
N VAL A 217 12.84 9.78 -3.83
CA VAL A 217 13.16 9.21 -5.15
C VAL A 217 11.91 9.17 -6.03
N GLU A 218 10.77 8.72 -5.47
CA GLU A 218 9.51 8.67 -6.24
C GLU A 218 9.07 10.05 -6.74
N ARG A 219 9.26 11.13 -5.95
CA ARG A 219 8.97 12.50 -6.41
C ARG A 219 9.83 12.90 -7.61
N GLN A 220 11.12 12.60 -7.57
CA GLN A 220 12.01 12.88 -8.71
C GLN A 220 11.58 12.11 -9.95
N ILE A 221 11.11 10.87 -9.80
CA ILE A 221 10.60 10.07 -10.91
C ILE A 221 9.32 10.70 -11.49
N ILE A 222 8.37 11.09 -10.64
CA ILE A 222 7.13 11.78 -11.06
C ILE A 222 7.49 13.05 -11.84
N ASP A 223 8.37 13.89 -11.28
CA ASP A 223 8.81 15.13 -11.93
C ASP A 223 9.43 14.85 -13.31
N LYS A 224 10.32 13.85 -13.42
CA LYS A 224 10.94 13.44 -14.69
C LYS A 224 9.91 12.95 -15.71
N VAL A 225 8.95 12.13 -15.29
CA VAL A 225 7.88 11.62 -16.18
C VAL A 225 7.10 12.79 -16.77
N HIS A 226 6.60 13.70 -15.92
CA HIS A 226 5.74 14.80 -16.35
C HIS A 226 6.50 15.95 -17.02
N ALA A 227 7.82 16.02 -16.87
CA ALA A 227 8.69 16.86 -17.69
C ALA A 227 9.01 16.26 -19.07
N GLY A 228 8.52 15.06 -19.39
CA GLY A 228 8.74 14.38 -20.67
C GLY A 228 10.12 13.75 -20.84
N HIS A 229 10.86 13.51 -19.75
CA HIS A 229 12.17 12.89 -19.81
C HIS A 229 12.09 11.48 -20.42
N LEU A 230 13.01 11.13 -21.33
CA LEU A 230 12.98 9.85 -22.05
C LEU A 230 13.20 8.62 -21.15
N TYR A 231 14.00 8.79 -20.09
CA TYR A 231 14.37 7.71 -19.16
C TYR A 231 14.09 8.11 -17.70
N PRO A 232 12.83 8.27 -17.30
CA PRO A 232 12.49 8.80 -15.98
C PRO A 232 12.71 7.77 -14.84
N PHE A 233 12.80 6.48 -15.18
CA PHE A 233 12.94 5.35 -14.25
C PHE A 233 14.38 4.84 -14.08
N GLN A 234 15.36 5.66 -14.48
CA GLN A 234 16.79 5.41 -14.37
C GLN A 234 17.45 6.41 -13.41
#